data_AF-A0A3B3U231-F1
#
_entry.id   AF-A0A3B3U231-F1
#
_cell.length_a   1.000
_cell.length_b   1.000
_cell.length_c   1.000
_cell.angle_alpha   90.00
_cell.angle_beta   90.00
_cell.angle_gamma   90.00
#
_symmetry.space_group_name_H-M   'P 1'
#
loop_
_entity.id
_entity.type
_entity.pdbx_description
1 polymer ?
#
loop_
_entity_poly.entity_id
_entity_poly.type
_entity_poly.pdbx_seq_one_letter_code
_entity_poly.pdbx_strand_id
1 'polypeptide(L)'
;AKFHVTLLLLLFTMCSLDWPQPYETSKSCGIAKRFSVSLFRSGEHLRVCPKGYTCCTSEMEDKLSQQSKQEFEIMVDDSSHNMRTTFTSRHKKFDGKDSLLAGLSDWSIKHSL
;
A
#
# COMPACT_ATOMS: atom_id res chain seq x y z
N ALA A 1 33.16 -23.98 7.12
CA ALA A 1 33.53 -23.41 5.80
C ALA A 1 32.50 -23.72 4.70
N LYS A 2 32.19 -24.99 4.41
CA LYS A 2 31.25 -25.37 3.32
C LYS A 2 29.83 -24.81 3.47
N PHE A 3 29.29 -24.77 4.69
CA PHE A 3 27.95 -24.24 4.98
C PHE A 3 27.80 -22.74 4.67
N HIS A 4 28.87 -21.98 4.87
CA HIS A 4 28.87 -20.52 4.65
C HIS A 4 28.88 -20.19 3.15
N VAL A 5 29.57 -21.00 2.35
CA VAL A 5 29.59 -20.86 0.88
C VAL A 5 28.23 -21.22 0.28
N THR A 6 27.58 -22.28 0.77
CA THR A 6 26.23 -22.65 0.34
C THR A 6 25.20 -21.57 0.68
N LEU A 7 25.25 -20.97 1.87
CA LEU A 7 24.35 -19.89 2.27
C LEU A 7 24.54 -18.63 1.41
N LEU A 8 25.79 -18.25 1.11
CA LEU A 8 26.08 -17.11 0.24
C LEU A 8 25.59 -17.34 -1.20
N LEU A 9 25.77 -18.55 -1.74
CA LEU A 9 25.26 -18.89 -3.08
C LEU A 9 23.73 -18.85 -3.13
N LEU A 10 23.04 -19.31 -2.08
CA LEU A 10 21.57 -19.22 -2.00
C LEU A 10 21.07 -17.78 -1.90
N LEU A 11 21.77 -16.91 -1.16
CA LEU A 11 21.42 -15.49 -1.09
C LEU A 11 21.63 -14.79 -2.45
N PHE A 12 22.70 -15.15 -3.19
CA PHE A 12 22.94 -14.66 -4.55
C PHE A 12 21.92 -15.14 -5.57
N THR A 13 21.47 -16.41 -5.49
CA THR A 13 20.44 -16.93 -6.40
C THR A 13 19.06 -16.35 -6.10
N MET A 14 18.71 -16.15 -4.83
CA MET A 14 17.46 -15.49 -4.44
C MET A 14 17.44 -13.99 -4.78
N CYS A 15 18.59 -13.32 -4.76
CA CYS A 15 18.71 -11.93 -5.23
C CYS A 15 18.62 -11.80 -6.76
N SER A 16 19.00 -12.85 -7.51
CA SER A 16 18.92 -12.88 -8.97
C SER A 16 17.53 -13.27 -9.51
N LEU A 17 16.70 -13.95 -8.70
CA LEU A 17 15.34 -14.34 -9.07
C LEU A 17 14.29 -13.25 -8.83
N ASP A 18 14.66 -12.15 -8.15
CA ASP A 18 13.80 -11.00 -7.88
C ASP A 18 14.38 -9.68 -8.46
N TRP A 19 15.26 -9.76 -9.46
CA TRP A 19 15.68 -8.56 -10.20
C TRP A 19 14.73 -8.33 -11.39
N PRO A 20 13.84 -7.32 -11.35
CA PRO A 20 12.91 -7.07 -12.44
C PRO A 20 13.70 -6.63 -13.69
N GLN A 21 13.58 -7.38 -14.77
CA GLN A 21 14.05 -6.98 -16.10
C GLN A 21 13.32 -5.70 -16.53
N PRO A 22 14.02 -4.64 -17.00
CA PRO A 22 13.41 -3.35 -17.33
C PRO A 22 12.77 -3.31 -18.73
N TYR A 23 12.09 -4.36 -19.19
CA TYR A 23 11.43 -4.34 -20.50
C TYR A 23 10.16 -5.19 -20.66
N GLU A 24 9.35 -5.38 -19.62
CA GLU A 24 7.95 -5.77 -19.86
C GLU A 24 7.00 -4.95 -18.98
N THR A 25 6.81 -3.68 -19.33
CA THR A 25 5.61 -2.95 -18.91
C THR A 25 4.43 -3.36 -19.80
N SER A 26 4.08 -4.64 -19.77
CA SER A 26 2.78 -5.13 -20.21
C SER A 26 2.01 -5.59 -18.98
N LYS A 27 1.61 -4.62 -18.16
CA LYS A 27 0.48 -4.85 -17.27
C LYS A 27 -0.75 -4.83 -18.17
N SER A 28 -1.22 -6.03 -18.46
CA SER A 28 -2.38 -6.34 -19.28
C SER A 28 -3.55 -5.38 -19.02
N CYS A 29 -3.99 -4.68 -20.07
CA CYS A 29 -5.40 -4.37 -20.21
C CYS A 29 -6.10 -5.74 -20.31
N GLY A 30 -6.78 -6.14 -19.24
CA GLY A 30 -7.44 -7.43 -19.16
C GLY A 30 -8.65 -7.49 -20.08
N ILE A 31 -8.42 -7.81 -21.36
CA ILE A 31 -9.26 -8.67 -22.23
C ILE A 31 -8.31 -9.33 -23.25
N ALA A 32 -8.21 -10.67 -23.15
CA ALA A 32 -7.71 -11.70 -24.08
C ALA A 32 -6.66 -11.38 -25.19
N LYS A 33 -5.58 -12.18 -25.16
CA LYS A 33 -4.58 -12.41 -26.23
C LYS A 33 -5.23 -12.72 -27.60
N ARG A 34 -4.84 -11.99 -28.66
CA ARG A 34 -4.35 -12.47 -29.99
C ARG A 34 -4.51 -11.32 -31.02
N PHE A 35 -3.39 -10.81 -31.54
CA PHE A 35 -3.27 -10.03 -32.78
C PHE A 35 -3.96 -8.63 -32.83
N SER A 36 -3.17 -7.57 -32.63
CA SER A 36 -3.36 -6.27 -33.34
C SER A 36 -2.22 -5.31 -33.00
N VAL A 37 -1.19 -5.27 -33.85
CA VAL A 37 -0.19 -4.19 -33.89
C VAL A 37 -0.84 -2.80 -34.17
N SER A 38 -2.15 -2.77 -34.46
CA SER A 38 -2.97 -1.59 -34.78
C SER A 38 -3.48 -0.78 -33.57
N LEU A 39 -3.21 -1.18 -32.31
CA LEU A 39 -3.70 -0.47 -31.10
C LEU A 39 -2.60 0.30 -30.34
N PHE A 40 -1.45 0.55 -30.97
CA PHE A 40 -0.32 1.22 -30.33
C PHE A 40 -0.07 2.58 -30.99
N ARG A 41 -0.18 3.67 -30.22
CA ARG A 41 0.06 5.06 -30.66
C ARG A 41 1.32 5.60 -29.99
N SER A 42 1.98 6.59 -30.62
CA SER A 42 3.04 7.35 -29.95
C SER A 42 2.49 8.09 -28.72
N GLY A 43 2.96 7.68 -27.54
CA GLY A 43 2.66 8.23 -26.23
C GLY A 43 3.47 9.48 -25.88
N GLU A 44 4.09 10.15 -26.86
CA GLU A 44 4.82 11.39 -26.64
C GLU A 44 3.96 12.48 -25.98
N HIS A 45 2.64 12.43 -26.18
CA HIS A 45 1.65 13.32 -25.60
C HIS A 45 1.32 13.05 -24.11
N LEU A 46 1.71 11.89 -23.56
CA LEU A 46 1.31 11.44 -22.22
C LEU A 46 2.22 11.98 -21.12
N ARG A 47 1.69 12.48 -20.01
CA ARG A 47 2.49 13.18 -18.98
C ARG A 47 2.99 12.28 -17.85
N VAL A 48 2.24 11.24 -17.51
CA VAL A 48 2.49 10.35 -16.37
C VAL A 48 2.97 8.98 -16.86
N CYS A 49 2.34 8.44 -17.89
CA CYS A 49 2.75 7.20 -18.53
C CYS A 49 4.14 7.37 -19.18
N PRO A 50 4.96 6.31 -19.23
CA PRO A 50 6.25 6.34 -19.92
C PRO A 50 6.10 6.75 -21.38
N LYS A 51 7.06 7.55 -21.88
CA LYS A 51 7.11 7.95 -23.28
C LYS A 51 7.51 6.76 -24.14
N GLY A 52 6.65 6.36 -25.06
CA GLY A 52 6.84 5.21 -25.93
C GLY A 52 5.57 4.92 -26.70
N TYR A 53 5.54 3.85 -27.49
CA TYR A 53 4.27 3.42 -28.02
C TYR A 53 3.39 2.87 -26.88
N THR A 54 2.09 3.14 -26.93
CA THR A 54 1.15 2.88 -25.84
C THR A 54 -0.28 2.71 -26.37
N CYS A 55 -1.10 2.02 -25.57
CA CYS A 55 -2.55 1.90 -25.75
C CYS A 55 -3.30 3.12 -25.15
N CYS A 56 -2.64 3.87 -24.27
CA CYS A 56 -3.26 4.98 -23.55
C CYS A 56 -3.35 6.24 -24.40
N THR A 57 -4.52 6.88 -24.44
CA THR A 57 -4.71 8.23 -25.01
C THR A 57 -4.63 9.28 -23.90
N SER A 58 -4.47 10.56 -24.25
CA SER A 58 -4.52 11.66 -23.26
C SER A 58 -5.78 11.62 -22.41
N GLU A 59 -6.95 11.41 -23.02
CA GLU A 59 -8.22 11.34 -22.30
C GLU A 59 -8.27 10.15 -21.34
N MET A 60 -7.73 8.99 -21.75
CA MET A 60 -7.62 7.83 -20.87
C MET A 60 -6.65 8.10 -19.72
N GLU A 61 -5.50 8.72 -19.99
CA GLU A 61 -4.51 9.06 -18.97
C GLU A 61 -5.05 10.06 -17.96
N ASP A 62 -5.72 11.12 -18.42
CA ASP A 62 -6.32 12.13 -17.54
C ASP A 62 -7.38 11.49 -16.62
N LYS A 63 -8.24 10.62 -17.17
CA LYS A 63 -9.24 9.87 -16.39
C LYS A 63 -8.58 8.92 -15.37
N LEU A 64 -7.59 8.13 -15.80
CA LEU A 64 -6.88 7.21 -14.92
C LEU A 64 -6.11 7.95 -13.82
N SER A 65 -5.53 9.10 -14.14
CA SER A 65 -4.82 9.95 -13.18
C SER A 65 -5.78 10.50 -12.12
N GLN A 66 -6.94 11.01 -12.54
CA GLN A 66 -7.97 11.47 -11.62
C GLN A 66 -8.51 10.34 -10.73
N GLN A 67 -8.81 9.18 -11.33
CA GLN A 67 -9.30 8.01 -10.60
C GLN A 67 -8.26 7.53 -9.57
N SER A 68 -7.01 7.36 -9.99
CA SER A 68 -5.94 6.92 -9.09
C SER A 68 -5.71 7.89 -7.94
N LYS A 69 -5.80 9.20 -8.19
CA LYS A 69 -5.72 10.22 -7.14
C LYS A 69 -6.85 10.06 -6.13
N GLN A 70 -8.09 9.94 -6.60
CA GLN A 70 -9.25 9.78 -5.71
C GLN A 70 -9.16 8.48 -4.89
N GLU A 71 -8.82 7.36 -5.52
CA GLU A 71 -8.66 6.07 -4.84
C GLU A 71 -7.55 6.12 -3.79
N PHE A 72 -6.44 6.81 -4.08
CA PHE A 72 -5.37 7.02 -3.13
C PHE A 72 -5.82 7.86 -1.93
N GLU A 73 -6.52 8.97 -2.17
CA GLU A 73 -7.06 9.83 -1.11
C GLU A 73 -8.02 9.06 -0.19
N ILE A 74 -8.91 8.26 -0.76
CA ILE A 74 -9.82 7.38 0.02
C ILE A 74 -9.03 6.39 0.86
N MET A 75 -8.04 5.71 0.28
CA MET A 75 -7.24 4.72 0.99
C MET A 75 -6.47 5.33 2.17
N VAL A 76 -5.92 6.53 1.98
CA VAL A 76 -5.21 7.26 3.05
C VAL A 76 -6.17 7.69 4.16
N ASP A 77 -7.35 8.19 3.81
CA ASP A 77 -8.36 8.60 4.80
C ASP A 77 -8.85 7.39 5.61
N ASP A 78 -9.20 6.28 4.94
CA ASP A 78 -9.66 5.05 5.60
C ASP A 78 -8.61 4.48 6.56
N SER A 79 -7.35 4.42 6.10
CA SER A 79 -6.23 3.96 6.94
C SER A 79 -6.05 4.86 8.17
N SER A 80 -6.08 6.18 7.97
CA SER A 80 -5.96 7.17 9.04
C SER A 80 -7.11 7.08 10.04
N HIS A 81 -8.33 6.94 9.54
CA HIS A 81 -9.54 6.76 10.33
C HIS A 81 -9.48 5.47 11.17
N ASN A 82 -9.05 4.36 10.56
CA ASN A 82 -8.90 3.09 11.26
C ASN A 82 -7.85 3.16 12.39
N MET A 83 -6.69 3.78 12.12
CA MET A 83 -5.66 3.99 13.13
C MET A 83 -6.18 4.86 14.28
N ARG A 84 -6.82 6.00 13.97
CA ARG A 84 -7.37 6.91 14.97
C ARG A 84 -8.45 6.23 15.82
N THR A 85 -9.34 5.47 15.21
CA THR A 85 -10.40 4.74 15.90
C THR A 85 -9.81 3.69 16.84
N THR A 86 -8.81 2.94 16.36
CA THR A 86 -8.10 1.94 17.15
C THR A 86 -7.41 2.57 18.36
N PHE A 87 -6.67 3.66 18.15
CA PHE A 87 -5.97 4.37 19.23
C PHE A 87 -6.97 4.93 20.25
N THR A 88 -8.02 5.61 19.78
CA THR A 88 -9.06 6.18 20.65
C THR A 88 -9.78 5.11 21.46
N SER A 89 -10.13 3.97 20.84
CA SER A 89 -10.77 2.86 21.53
C SER A 89 -9.88 2.26 22.62
N ARG A 90 -8.59 2.08 22.34
CA ARG A 90 -7.62 1.55 23.30
C ARG A 90 -7.36 2.53 24.44
N HIS A 91 -7.24 3.81 24.15
CA HIS A 91 -7.01 4.86 25.15
C HIS A 91 -8.20 4.97 26.12
N LYS A 92 -9.44 5.02 25.62
CA LYS A 92 -10.64 5.02 26.47
C LYS A 92 -10.72 3.83 27.43
N LYS A 93 -10.26 2.64 26.99
CA LYS A 93 -10.20 1.44 27.84
C LYS A 93 -9.16 1.57 28.95
N PHE A 94 -8.10 2.34 28.74
CA PHE A 94 -7.08 2.62 29.74
C PHE A 94 -7.60 3.66 30.75
N ASP A 95 -8.10 4.80 30.26
CA ASP A 95 -8.64 5.88 31.11
C ASP A 95 -9.78 5.39 32.01
N GLY A 96 -10.65 4.51 31.50
CA GLY A 96 -11.74 3.93 32.29
C GLY A 96 -11.24 3.01 33.42
N LYS A 97 -10.11 2.32 33.22
CA LYS A 97 -9.50 1.48 34.27
C LYS A 97 -8.86 2.36 35.34
N ASP A 98 -8.12 3.38 34.94
CA ASP A 98 -7.47 4.31 35.87
C ASP A 98 -8.51 5.05 36.71
N SER A 99 -9.61 5.48 36.09
CA SER A 99 -10.74 6.13 36.78
C SER A 99 -11.45 5.17 37.75
N LEU A 100 -11.63 3.90 37.37
CA LEU A 100 -12.20 2.89 38.25
C LEU A 100 -11.29 2.63 39.46
N LEU A 101 -9.97 2.48 39.23
CA LEU A 101 -9.00 2.25 40.28
C LEU A 101 -8.94 3.42 41.27
N ALA A 102 -8.95 4.66 40.76
CA ALA A 102 -9.01 5.86 41.60
C ALA A 102 -10.28 5.89 42.47
N GLY A 103 -11.44 5.54 41.90
CA GLY A 103 -12.69 5.45 42.66
C GLY A 103 -12.65 4.38 43.76
N LEU A 104 -12.07 3.22 43.47
CA LEU A 104 -11.91 2.13 44.46
C LEU A 104 -10.95 2.51 45.58
N SER A 105 -9.84 3.20 45.27
CA SER A 105 -8.93 3.68 46.30
C SER A 105 -9.60 4.73 47.19
N ASP A 106 -10.28 5.71 46.60
CA ASP A 106 -10.99 6.76 47.36
C ASP A 106 -12.06 6.16 48.27
N TRP A 107 -12.78 5.15 47.75
CA TRP A 107 -13.75 4.41 48.52
C TRP A 107 -13.05 3.70 49.70
N SER A 108 -12.03 2.89 49.45
CA SER A 108 -11.30 2.18 50.52
C SER A 108 -10.74 3.10 51.62
N ILE A 109 -10.24 4.28 51.27
CA ILE A 109 -9.74 5.26 52.25
C ILE A 109 -10.90 5.78 53.14
N LYS A 110 -12.07 6.03 52.56
CA LYS A 110 -13.23 6.61 53.27
C LYS A 110 -13.93 5.70 54.29
N HIS A 111 -13.77 4.39 54.26
CA HIS A 111 -14.29 3.52 55.35
C HIS A 111 -13.18 2.70 56.04
N SER A 112 -11.91 3.01 55.78
CA SER A 112 -10.84 2.65 56.71
C SER A 112 -10.64 3.69 57.81
N LEU A 113 -11.21 4.90 57.65
CA LEU A 113 -11.31 5.96 58.66
C LEU A 113 -12.72 5.97 59.25
#